data_AF-A0A9E0DDR0-F1
#
_entry.id   AF-A0A9E0DDR0-F1
#
_cell.length_a   1.000
_cell.length_b   1.000
_cell.length_c   1.000
_cell.angle_alpha   90.00
_cell.angle_beta   90.00
_cell.angle_gamma   90.00
#
_symmetry.space_group_name_H-M   'P 1'
#
loop_
_entity.id
_entity.type
_entity.pdbx_description
1 polymer ?
#
loop_
_entity_poly.entity_id
_entity_poly.type
_entity_poly.pdbx_seq_one_letter_code
_entity_poly.pdbx_strand_id
1 'polypeptide(L)'
;MNEPSPALLTHVEVIVNVPIRPSFSRREQEAPPPGDDDDGTSLQTFTYALPPDLEGRVQPGHLIWVPFGRQTVQGIVIQLVPAPAFPTKDVQRLARPLPVLTPAQIRLAEWTAHTYVASLSESVKLFLPPGLLTKDPDSLGVRAKREEQVEILVDRAEMLRRLPTLGRETQQVTVLAWLLDHPNARPTVKELQTQCKLRSVSSITTLHEKGLIRMDDQAAVLNLAAEDARSALLDLRGAAKYLPTLEKLLDLAAPVWKTDLYAQVDTSLTLLRDLQAAGLIRLDEQVRYRDPLAGRTYARTFPPSLTDEQAGVWAKVAGWFDAPTLPAPQYLLHGVTGSGKTEIYLHAIARTLEQGKQAIVLVPEIALTPQTVARFAGRFPGQVAVIHSELSKGERYDTWRRIRDGEVDIVVGPRSALFSPLPRLGLIILDEEHESSYKQAAEEWGSNTVFYDARTLAIRLAELTGSPLILGSATPSLESYHSAIEGKLTLLELPRRVMGHRSGLGDQPPTVLYAEMPPVEIVDMRQELRAGNRSILSRSLQAELVSTFQ
;
A
#
# COMPACT_ATOMS: atom_id res chain seq x y z
N MET A 1 -22.32 23.62 -46.47
CA MET A 1 -21.93 23.96 -45.09
C MET A 1 -20.87 22.96 -44.69
N ASN A 2 -19.60 23.36 -44.72
CA ASN A 2 -18.51 22.53 -44.21
C ASN A 2 -18.59 22.59 -42.68
N GLU A 3 -18.96 21.48 -42.05
CA GLU A 3 -18.69 21.32 -40.63
C GLU A 3 -17.17 21.42 -40.41
N PRO A 4 -16.69 22.22 -39.43
CA PRO A 4 -15.28 22.26 -39.12
C PRO A 4 -14.86 20.88 -38.62
N SER A 5 -13.89 20.27 -39.33
CA SER A 5 -13.21 19.06 -38.90
C SER A 5 -12.73 19.24 -37.46
N PRO A 6 -12.94 18.27 -36.54
CA PRO A 6 -12.48 18.41 -35.17
C PRO A 6 -10.99 18.71 -35.17
N ALA A 7 -10.58 19.78 -34.48
CA ALA A 7 -9.19 20.19 -34.39
C ALA A 7 -8.38 19.03 -33.79
N LEU A 8 -7.43 18.49 -34.55
CA LEU A 8 -6.55 17.43 -34.09
C LEU A 8 -5.72 17.94 -32.91
N LEU A 9 -5.85 17.29 -31.75
CA LEU A 9 -5.09 17.60 -30.54
C LEU A 9 -3.69 16.99 -30.65
N THR A 10 -2.80 17.69 -31.35
CA THR A 10 -1.42 17.23 -31.66
C THR A 10 -0.39 17.65 -30.61
N HIS A 11 -0.80 18.37 -29.57
CA HIS A 11 0.08 18.93 -28.56
C HIS A 11 -0.39 18.64 -27.14
N VAL A 12 0.49 18.85 -26.17
CA VAL A 12 0.22 18.68 -24.74
C VAL A 12 0.68 19.87 -23.94
N GLU A 13 -0.10 20.21 -22.90
CA GLU A 13 0.36 21.09 -21.83
C GLU A 13 0.93 20.28 -20.67
N VAL A 14 2.09 20.70 -20.21
CA VAL A 14 2.94 19.92 -19.32
C VAL A 14 3.42 20.78 -18.17
N ILE A 15 3.24 20.29 -16.95
CA ILE A 15 3.95 20.83 -15.78
C ILE A 15 5.30 20.15 -15.71
N VAL A 16 6.38 20.93 -15.80
CA VAL A 16 7.73 20.41 -15.64
C VAL A 16 8.13 20.35 -14.17
N ASN A 17 8.86 19.31 -13.76
CA ASN A 17 9.34 19.15 -12.38
C ASN A 17 10.60 20.01 -12.12
N VAL A 18 10.53 21.31 -12.39
CA VAL A 18 11.60 22.27 -12.13
C VAL A 18 11.00 23.44 -11.34
N PRO A 19 11.56 23.81 -10.17
CA PRO A 19 11.12 25.00 -9.46
C PRO A 19 11.54 26.22 -10.27
N ILE A 20 10.56 26.88 -10.89
CA ILE A 20 10.78 28.14 -11.57
C ILE A 20 10.64 29.22 -10.51
N ARG A 21 11.77 29.80 -10.11
CA ARG A 21 11.74 30.96 -9.22
C ARG A 21 11.36 32.17 -10.07
N PRO A 22 10.31 32.93 -9.73
CA PRO A 22 10.15 34.26 -10.30
C PRO A 22 11.39 35.06 -9.92
N SER A 23 12.24 35.38 -10.90
CA SER A 23 13.29 36.35 -10.69
C SER A 23 12.61 37.71 -10.60
N PHE A 24 12.37 38.19 -9.39
CA PHE A 24 12.14 39.62 -9.17
C PHE A 24 13.47 40.34 -9.42
N SER A 25 13.92 40.37 -10.67
CA SER A 25 14.92 41.34 -11.06
C SER A 25 14.23 42.69 -10.93
N ARG A 26 14.79 43.55 -10.08
CA ARG A 26 14.52 44.99 -10.04
C ARG A 26 15.01 45.60 -11.37
N ARG A 27 14.45 45.18 -12.49
CA ARG A 27 14.64 45.80 -13.80
C ARG A 27 13.57 46.86 -13.91
N GLU A 28 14.03 48.03 -14.30
CA GLU A 28 13.24 49.23 -14.50
C GLU A 28 12.01 48.93 -15.35
N GLN A 29 10.98 49.72 -15.09
CA GLN A 29 9.68 49.75 -15.74
C GLN A 29 9.79 49.74 -17.27
N GLU A 30 9.87 48.58 -17.88
CA GLU A 30 9.36 48.39 -19.23
C GLU A 30 7.99 47.73 -19.07
N ALA A 31 6.95 48.48 -19.47
CA ALA A 31 5.61 47.93 -19.56
C ALA A 31 5.66 46.69 -20.49
N PRO A 32 4.99 45.59 -20.13
CA PRO A 32 4.90 44.44 -21.01
C PRO A 32 4.39 44.86 -22.40
N PRO A 33 4.83 44.21 -23.49
CA PRO A 33 4.37 44.54 -24.83
C PRO A 33 2.84 44.48 -24.88
N PRO A 34 2.16 45.45 -25.53
CA PRO A 34 0.71 45.45 -25.61
C PRO A 34 0.25 44.21 -26.39
N GLY A 35 -0.37 43.26 -25.68
CA GLY A 35 -0.76 41.95 -26.21
C GLY A 35 -0.35 40.77 -25.31
N ASP A 36 0.61 40.96 -24.38
CA ASP A 36 0.82 40.05 -23.26
C ASP A 36 -0.13 40.46 -22.13
N ASP A 37 -1.40 40.12 -22.28
CA ASP A 37 -2.28 39.91 -21.12
C ASP A 37 -1.78 38.64 -20.39
N ASP A 38 -0.57 38.67 -19.84
CA ASP A 38 -0.16 37.74 -18.77
C ASP A 38 -0.89 38.19 -17.50
N ASP A 39 -2.19 37.96 -17.52
CA ASP A 39 -3.10 38.06 -16.40
C ASP A 39 -2.48 37.17 -15.32
N GLY A 40 -1.79 37.77 -14.33
CA GLY A 40 -0.79 37.17 -13.42
C GLY A 40 -1.23 35.96 -12.58
N THR A 41 -1.72 34.93 -13.28
CA THR A 41 -2.46 33.75 -12.84
C THR A 41 -2.06 32.51 -13.65
N SER A 42 -1.10 32.63 -14.59
CA SER A 42 -0.65 31.49 -15.39
C SER A 42 0.09 30.46 -14.50
N LEU A 43 -0.66 29.44 -14.09
CA LEU A 43 -0.13 28.19 -13.56
C LEU A 43 0.90 27.69 -14.58
N GLN A 44 2.20 27.86 -14.31
CA GLN A 44 3.24 27.67 -15.34
C GLN A 44 3.26 26.25 -15.92
N THR A 45 2.60 26.09 -17.07
CA THR A 45 2.65 24.92 -17.95
C THR A 45 3.50 25.25 -19.18
N PHE A 46 3.93 24.22 -19.89
CA PHE A 46 4.70 24.35 -21.12
C PHE A 46 4.07 23.47 -22.21
N THR A 47 4.00 23.99 -23.43
CA THR A 47 3.40 23.28 -24.57
C THR A 47 4.46 22.50 -25.34
N TYR A 48 4.18 21.22 -25.62
CA TYR A 48 5.04 20.32 -26.39
C TYR A 48 4.25 19.64 -27.50
N ALA A 49 4.89 19.39 -28.64
CA ALA A 49 4.29 18.59 -29.72
C ALA A 49 4.35 17.09 -29.38
N LEU A 50 3.31 16.35 -29.74
CA LEU A 50 3.31 14.89 -29.66
C LEU A 50 3.86 14.31 -30.97
N PRO A 51 4.94 13.51 -30.92
CA PRO A 51 5.38 12.78 -32.10
C PRO A 51 4.39 11.65 -32.43
N PRO A 52 4.33 11.19 -33.71
CA PRO A 52 3.33 10.22 -34.17
C PRO A 52 3.29 8.89 -33.39
N ASP A 53 4.41 8.45 -32.80
CA ASP A 53 4.51 7.22 -32.01
C ASP A 53 3.91 7.32 -30.59
N LEU A 54 3.62 8.55 -30.15
CA LEU A 54 3.01 8.87 -28.85
C LEU A 54 1.56 9.36 -28.97
N GLU A 55 1.10 9.71 -30.18
CA GLU A 55 -0.30 10.04 -30.44
C GLU A 55 -1.23 8.87 -30.06
N GLY A 56 -2.33 9.18 -29.37
CA GLY A 56 -3.27 8.17 -28.86
C GLY A 56 -2.76 7.34 -27.66
N ARG A 57 -1.48 7.42 -27.31
CA ARG A 57 -0.89 6.76 -26.12
C ARG A 57 -0.74 7.71 -24.94
N VAL A 58 -0.47 8.98 -25.21
CA VAL A 58 -0.38 10.02 -24.20
C VAL A 58 -1.77 10.57 -23.89
N GLN A 59 -2.04 10.77 -22.60
CA GLN A 59 -3.28 11.33 -22.08
C GLN A 59 -2.99 12.14 -20.81
N PRO A 60 -3.93 13.00 -20.34
CA PRO A 60 -3.79 13.70 -19.07
C PRO A 60 -3.37 12.77 -17.92
N GLY A 61 -2.45 13.27 -17.09
CA GLY A 61 -1.86 12.56 -15.97
C GLY A 61 -0.65 11.70 -16.32
N HIS A 62 -0.27 11.56 -17.59
CA HIS A 62 0.96 10.84 -17.96
C HIS A 62 2.22 11.58 -17.51
N LEU A 63 3.19 10.79 -17.03
CA LEU A 63 4.55 11.25 -16.79
C LEU A 63 5.39 11.03 -18.05
N ILE A 64 5.97 12.11 -18.57
CA ILE A 64 6.75 12.14 -19.82
C ILE A 64 8.13 12.77 -19.60
N TRP A 65 9.05 12.48 -20.51
CA TRP A 65 10.35 13.15 -20.62
C TRP A 65 10.28 14.20 -21.71
N VAL A 66 10.69 15.43 -21.37
CA VAL A 66 10.65 16.58 -22.26
C VAL A 66 11.95 17.39 -22.17
N PRO A 67 12.39 18.03 -23.26
CA PRO A 67 13.50 18.97 -23.23
C PRO A 67 13.06 20.27 -22.54
N PHE A 68 13.86 20.78 -21.61
CA PHE A 68 13.61 22.04 -20.91
C PHE A 68 14.92 22.84 -20.77
N GLY A 69 15.04 23.94 -21.50
CA GLY A 69 16.30 24.66 -21.64
C GLY A 69 17.40 23.76 -22.24
N ARG A 70 18.49 23.56 -21.49
CA ARG A 70 19.65 22.71 -21.86
C ARG A 70 19.61 21.29 -21.27
N GLN A 71 18.54 20.95 -20.55
CA GLN A 71 18.40 19.68 -19.85
C GLN A 71 17.16 18.93 -20.31
N THR A 72 17.07 17.66 -19.95
CA THR A 72 15.89 16.82 -20.14
C THR A 72 15.29 16.55 -18.77
N VAL A 73 13.98 16.80 -18.61
CA VAL A 73 13.30 16.70 -17.32
C VAL A 73 12.01 15.91 -17.44
N GLN A 74 11.52 15.41 -16.31
CA GLN A 74 10.18 14.86 -16.25
C GLN A 74 9.14 15.98 -16.18
N GLY A 75 8.04 15.76 -16.89
CA GLY A 75 6.84 16.59 -16.81
C GLY A 75 5.58 15.74 -16.76
N ILE A 76 4.51 16.32 -16.22
CA ILE A 76 3.19 15.69 -16.15
C ILE A 76 2.26 16.40 -17.13
N VAL A 77 1.65 15.62 -18.01
CA VAL A 77 0.64 16.11 -18.95
C VAL A 77 -0.62 16.48 -18.17
N ILE A 78 -1.10 17.71 -18.35
CA ILE A 78 -2.32 18.22 -17.71
C ILE A 78 -3.50 18.16 -18.68
N GLN A 79 -3.26 18.52 -19.95
CA GLN A 79 -4.27 18.44 -20.99
C GLN A 79 -3.64 18.25 -22.38
N LEU A 80 -4.46 17.75 -23.30
CA LEU A 80 -4.15 17.73 -24.73
C LEU A 80 -4.70 19.03 -25.35
N VAL A 81 -3.91 19.67 -26.22
CA VAL A 81 -4.25 20.97 -26.83
C VAL A 81 -4.02 20.94 -28.35
N PRO A 82 -4.70 21.78 -29.13
CA PRO A 82 -4.38 21.97 -30.55
C PRO A 82 -2.99 22.59 -30.72
N ALA A 83 -2.48 22.56 -31.96
CA ALA A 83 -1.20 23.17 -32.28
C ALA A 83 -1.21 24.70 -31.99
N PRO A 84 -0.24 25.21 -31.22
CA PRO A 84 -0.13 26.63 -30.94
C PRO A 84 0.43 27.40 -32.15
N ALA A 85 0.30 28.73 -32.13
CA ALA A 85 0.86 29.61 -33.16
C ALA A 85 2.38 29.85 -33.04
N PHE A 86 3.03 29.26 -32.03
CA PHE A 86 4.46 29.40 -31.74
C PHE A 86 5.18 28.05 -31.89
N PRO A 87 6.50 28.05 -32.18
CA PRO A 87 7.26 26.81 -32.30
C PRO A 87 7.37 26.08 -30.95
N THR A 88 7.19 24.76 -30.98
CA THR A 88 7.30 23.87 -29.82
C THR A 88 8.44 22.87 -29.98
N LYS A 89 8.85 22.27 -28.86
CA LYS A 89 9.72 21.08 -28.87
C LYS A 89 8.86 19.83 -28.75
N ASP A 90 9.40 18.69 -29.15
CA ASP A 90 8.69 17.42 -29.09
C ASP A 90 8.80 16.77 -27.70
N VAL A 91 7.77 16.02 -27.32
CA VAL A 91 7.84 15.04 -26.23
C VAL A 91 8.79 13.92 -26.64
N GLN A 92 9.76 13.58 -25.78
CA GLN A 92 10.76 12.57 -26.13
C GLN A 92 10.25 11.14 -25.96
N ARG A 93 9.61 10.85 -24.80
CA ARG A 93 9.09 9.52 -24.46
C ARG A 93 8.21 9.54 -23.22
N LEU A 94 7.41 8.50 -23.04
CA LEU A 94 6.77 8.18 -21.76
C LEU A 94 7.81 7.81 -20.69
N ALA A 95 7.67 8.36 -19.48
CA ALA A 95 8.45 7.95 -18.32
C ALA A 95 7.83 6.72 -17.63
N ARG A 96 6.52 6.54 -17.76
CA ARG A 96 5.74 5.41 -17.26
C ARG A 96 4.65 5.03 -18.28
N PRO A 97 4.27 3.74 -18.36
CA PRO A 97 3.26 3.29 -19.31
C PRO A 97 1.82 3.72 -18.97
N LEU A 98 1.55 4.02 -17.70
CA LEU A 98 0.23 4.42 -17.20
C LEU A 98 0.30 5.82 -16.59
N PRO A 99 -0.82 6.58 -16.57
CA PRO A 99 -0.91 7.85 -15.87
C PRO A 99 -0.54 7.72 -14.39
N VAL A 100 0.00 8.81 -13.85
CA VAL A 100 0.31 8.95 -12.42
C VAL A 100 -0.71 9.82 -11.70
N LEU A 101 -1.62 10.48 -12.43
CA LEU A 101 -2.74 11.24 -11.87
C LEU A 101 -4.04 10.86 -12.59
N THR A 102 -5.14 10.92 -11.85
CA THR A 102 -6.50 10.87 -12.44
C THR A 102 -6.97 12.26 -12.87
N PRO A 103 -7.96 12.37 -13.78
CA PRO A 103 -8.54 13.66 -14.16
C PRO A 103 -9.10 14.45 -12.97
N ALA A 104 -9.69 13.77 -11.98
CA ALA A 104 -10.19 14.43 -10.77
C ALA A 104 -9.06 15.02 -9.91
N GLN A 105 -7.93 14.32 -9.81
CA GLN A 105 -6.74 14.82 -9.10
C GLN A 105 -6.13 16.04 -9.80
N ILE A 106 -6.09 16.04 -11.14
CA ILE A 106 -5.62 17.20 -11.92
C ILE A 106 -6.49 18.43 -11.63
N ARG A 107 -7.83 18.29 -11.76
CA ARG A 107 -8.77 19.38 -11.45
C ARG A 107 -8.68 19.84 -9.99
N LEU A 108 -8.48 18.92 -9.06
CA LEU A 108 -8.29 19.26 -7.66
C LEU A 108 -6.97 20.00 -7.44
N ALA A 109 -5.88 19.62 -8.12
CA ALA A 109 -4.59 20.31 -8.05
C ALA A 109 -4.70 21.75 -8.58
N GLU A 110 -5.38 21.96 -9.71
CA GLU A 110 -5.66 23.29 -10.27
C GLU A 110 -6.47 24.15 -9.29
N TRP A 111 -7.55 23.58 -8.75
CA TRP A 111 -8.37 24.26 -7.75
C TRP A 111 -7.59 24.59 -6.47
N THR A 112 -6.71 23.67 -6.04
CA THR A 112 -5.86 23.86 -4.87
C THR A 112 -4.87 24.99 -5.09
N ALA A 113 -4.21 25.01 -6.25
CA ALA A 113 -3.25 26.04 -6.62
C ALA A 113 -3.90 27.43 -6.63
N HIS A 114 -5.09 27.54 -7.21
CA HIS A 114 -5.86 28.79 -7.23
C HIS A 114 -6.33 29.20 -5.82
N THR A 115 -6.97 28.30 -5.07
CA THR A 115 -7.60 28.60 -3.78
C THR A 115 -6.58 28.94 -2.70
N TYR A 116 -5.44 28.25 -2.68
CA TYR A 116 -4.39 28.46 -1.68
C TYR A 116 -3.23 29.32 -2.19
N VAL A 117 -3.35 29.91 -3.38
CA VAL A 117 -2.31 30.75 -4.01
C VAL A 117 -0.96 30.03 -4.00
N ALA A 118 -0.99 28.76 -4.43
CA ALA A 118 0.16 27.88 -4.48
C ALA A 118 0.52 27.58 -5.94
N SER A 119 1.75 27.13 -6.19
CA SER A 119 2.10 26.70 -7.55
C SER A 119 1.37 25.42 -7.92
N LEU A 120 1.03 25.29 -9.21
CA LEU A 120 0.41 24.06 -9.71
C LEU A 120 1.33 22.85 -9.54
N SER A 121 2.63 23.06 -9.73
CA SER A 121 3.62 21.98 -9.60
C SER A 121 3.72 21.45 -8.17
N GLU A 122 3.66 22.30 -7.14
CA GLU A 122 3.64 21.83 -5.75
C GLU A 122 2.29 21.21 -5.38
N SER A 123 1.18 21.73 -5.93
CA SER A 123 -0.15 21.14 -5.74
C SER A 123 -0.25 19.74 -6.35
N VAL A 124 0.32 19.53 -7.55
CA VAL A 124 0.39 18.22 -8.20
C VAL A 124 1.26 17.23 -7.42
N LYS A 125 2.36 17.68 -6.81
CA LYS A 125 3.24 16.80 -6.03
C LYS A 125 2.56 16.18 -4.82
N LEU A 126 1.49 16.77 -4.28
CA LEU A 126 0.72 16.20 -3.17
C LEU A 126 0.18 14.80 -3.50
N PHE A 127 -0.13 14.54 -4.78
CA PHE A 127 -0.69 13.28 -5.28
C PHE A 127 0.35 12.21 -5.63
N LEU A 128 1.64 12.54 -5.54
CA LEU A 128 2.72 11.68 -6.00
C LEU A 128 3.53 11.15 -4.81
N PRO A 129 3.95 9.87 -4.83
CA PRO A 129 4.80 9.33 -3.79
C PRO A 129 6.21 9.93 -3.89
N PRO A 130 6.92 10.07 -2.75
CA PRO A 130 8.25 10.65 -2.73
C PRO A 130 9.22 9.86 -3.61
N GLY A 131 10.00 10.58 -4.42
CA GLY A 131 11.01 9.97 -5.31
C GLY A 131 10.46 9.35 -6.60
N LEU A 132 9.17 9.54 -6.91
CA LEU A 132 8.63 9.25 -8.24
C LEU A 132 9.19 10.20 -9.30
N LEU A 133 9.18 11.50 -9.00
CA LEU A 133 9.70 12.53 -9.90
C LEU A 133 11.23 12.61 -9.78
N THR A 134 11.93 12.41 -10.89
CA THR A 134 13.38 12.56 -11.02
C THR A 134 13.72 13.61 -12.08
N LYS A 135 14.87 14.27 -11.91
CA LYS A 135 15.44 15.21 -12.88
C LYS A 135 16.55 14.58 -13.72
N ASP A 136 17.03 13.41 -13.31
CA ASP A 136 18.10 12.67 -13.97
C ASP A 136 17.49 11.49 -14.76
N PRO A 137 17.64 11.47 -16.09
CA PRO A 137 17.19 10.36 -16.95
C PRO A 137 17.78 9.00 -16.59
N ASP A 138 19.00 8.98 -16.03
CA ASP A 138 19.74 7.76 -15.67
C ASP A 138 19.43 7.32 -14.23
N SER A 139 18.87 8.21 -13.41
CA SER A 139 18.42 7.88 -12.07
C SER A 139 17.25 6.90 -12.13
N LEU A 140 17.40 5.80 -11.40
CA LEU A 140 16.40 4.75 -11.37
C LEU A 140 15.10 5.18 -10.64
N GLY A 141 15.13 6.26 -9.86
CA GLY A 141 14.00 6.71 -9.03
C GLY A 141 13.53 5.64 -8.04
N VAL A 142 12.39 5.85 -7.37
CA VAL A 142 11.75 4.77 -6.61
C VAL A 142 11.12 3.77 -7.59
N ARG A 143 11.39 2.48 -7.37
CA ARG A 143 10.89 1.36 -8.17
C ARG A 143 10.25 0.30 -7.29
N ALA A 144 9.43 -0.54 -7.92
CA ALA A 144 8.96 -1.77 -7.29
C ALA A 144 10.16 -2.63 -6.93
N LYS A 145 10.19 -3.14 -5.71
CA LYS A 145 11.19 -4.13 -5.31
C LYS A 145 10.91 -5.41 -6.09
N ARG A 146 11.93 -5.95 -6.75
CA ARG A 146 11.89 -7.26 -7.37
C ARG A 146 12.72 -8.22 -6.54
N GLU A 147 12.20 -9.43 -6.36
CA GLU A 147 12.87 -10.47 -5.60
C GLU A 147 12.50 -11.83 -6.18
N GLU A 148 13.41 -12.78 -6.07
CA GLU A 148 13.15 -14.15 -6.53
C GLU A 148 12.25 -14.89 -5.54
N GLN A 149 11.19 -15.49 -6.06
CA GLN A 149 10.45 -16.55 -5.37
C GLN A 149 11.07 -17.90 -5.67
N VAL A 150 11.12 -18.72 -4.64
CA VAL A 150 11.56 -20.11 -4.66
C VAL A 150 10.33 -20.98 -4.56
N GLU A 151 10.07 -21.79 -5.59
CA GLU A 151 8.97 -22.74 -5.61
C GLU A 151 9.51 -24.13 -5.85
N ILE A 152 9.03 -25.11 -5.09
CA ILE A 152 9.38 -26.51 -5.31
C ILE A 152 8.53 -27.10 -6.44
N LEU A 153 9.18 -27.78 -7.39
CA LEU A 153 8.54 -28.34 -8.59
C LEU A 153 8.21 -29.82 -8.46
N VAL A 154 8.70 -30.47 -7.40
CA VAL A 154 8.67 -31.92 -7.23
C VAL A 154 8.08 -32.30 -5.87
N ASP A 155 7.48 -33.47 -5.80
CA ASP A 155 7.08 -34.05 -4.51
C ASP A 155 8.28 -34.69 -3.78
N ARG A 156 8.04 -35.17 -2.55
CA ARG A 156 9.07 -35.81 -1.72
C ARG A 156 9.68 -37.04 -2.40
N ALA A 157 8.90 -37.82 -3.14
CA ALA A 157 9.40 -39.04 -3.79
C ALA A 157 10.35 -38.70 -4.95
N GLU A 158 9.96 -37.75 -5.79
CA GLU A 158 10.78 -37.29 -6.91
C GLU A 158 12.01 -36.51 -6.45
N MET A 159 11.89 -35.73 -5.37
CA MET A 159 13.02 -35.11 -4.70
C MET A 159 14.06 -36.16 -4.29
N LEU A 160 13.66 -37.23 -3.60
CA LEU A 160 14.58 -38.29 -3.17
C LEU A 160 15.20 -39.07 -4.34
N ARG A 161 14.54 -39.13 -5.50
CA ARG A 161 15.11 -39.74 -6.72
C ARG A 161 16.16 -38.88 -7.40
N ARG A 162 15.97 -37.55 -7.42
CA ARG A 162 16.86 -36.60 -8.12
C ARG A 162 17.97 -36.03 -7.24
N LEU A 163 17.77 -35.96 -5.93
CA LEU A 163 18.78 -35.45 -5.00
C LEU A 163 20.13 -36.21 -5.11
N PRO A 164 20.14 -37.56 -5.26
CA PRO A 164 21.37 -38.31 -5.48
C PRO A 164 22.03 -38.07 -6.84
N THR A 165 21.43 -37.32 -7.78
CA THR A 165 22.12 -36.96 -9.04
C THR A 165 22.92 -35.66 -8.92
N LEU A 166 22.73 -34.90 -7.84
CA LEU A 166 23.43 -33.66 -7.54
C LEU A 166 24.81 -33.90 -6.91
N GLY A 167 25.67 -32.88 -6.95
CA GLY A 167 26.98 -32.91 -6.30
C GLY A 167 28.07 -33.61 -7.11
N ARG A 168 29.10 -34.12 -6.43
CA ARG A 168 30.30 -34.67 -7.07
C ARG A 168 30.09 -36.10 -7.52
N GLU A 169 30.50 -36.39 -8.74
CA GLU A 169 30.57 -37.76 -9.25
C GLU A 169 31.99 -38.32 -9.02
N THR A 170 32.11 -39.20 -8.02
CA THR A 170 33.39 -39.84 -7.65
C THR A 170 33.27 -41.36 -7.80
N GLN A 171 34.40 -42.06 -7.88
CA GLN A 171 34.40 -43.53 -7.96
C GLN A 171 33.74 -44.22 -6.76
N GLN A 172 33.81 -43.62 -5.56
CA GLN A 172 33.10 -44.11 -4.38
C GLN A 172 31.58 -43.99 -4.55
N VAL A 173 31.13 -42.84 -5.06
CA VAL A 173 29.71 -42.56 -5.34
C VAL A 173 29.16 -43.51 -6.39
N THR A 174 29.89 -43.76 -7.48
CA THR A 174 29.46 -44.67 -8.55
C THR A 174 29.28 -46.11 -8.04
N VAL A 175 30.19 -46.60 -7.21
CA VAL A 175 30.09 -47.94 -6.61
C VAL A 175 28.90 -48.04 -5.66
N LEU A 176 28.74 -47.07 -4.75
CA LEU A 176 27.67 -47.11 -3.76
C LEU A 176 26.28 -46.95 -4.41
N ALA A 177 26.15 -46.09 -5.44
CA ALA A 177 24.92 -45.94 -6.22
C ALA A 177 24.56 -47.24 -6.96
N TRP A 178 25.53 -47.91 -7.60
CA TRP A 178 25.30 -49.17 -8.30
C TRP A 178 24.78 -50.27 -7.35
N LEU A 179 25.37 -50.37 -6.15
CA LEU A 179 24.93 -51.34 -5.13
C LEU A 179 23.53 -51.03 -4.59
N LEU A 180 23.15 -49.75 -4.49
CA LEU A 180 21.80 -49.32 -4.10
C LEU A 180 20.75 -49.65 -5.18
N ASP A 181 21.11 -49.57 -6.46
CA ASP A 181 20.23 -49.97 -7.58
C ASP A 181 20.12 -51.49 -7.73
N HIS A 182 21.10 -52.24 -7.21
CA HIS A 182 21.15 -53.71 -7.27
C HIS A 182 21.27 -54.34 -5.86
N PRO A 183 20.27 -54.16 -4.98
CA PRO A 183 20.37 -54.55 -3.56
C PRO A 183 20.55 -56.06 -3.34
N ASN A 184 20.17 -56.89 -4.33
CA ASN A 184 20.30 -58.34 -4.28
C ASN A 184 21.52 -58.87 -5.03
N ALA A 185 22.26 -58.00 -5.73
CA ALA A 185 23.46 -58.42 -6.44
C ALA A 185 24.62 -58.62 -5.46
N ARG A 186 25.44 -59.65 -5.71
CA ARG A 186 26.69 -59.91 -4.99
C ARG A 186 27.87 -59.83 -5.96
N PRO A 187 28.17 -58.66 -6.53
CA PRO A 187 29.23 -58.54 -7.52
C PRO A 187 30.59 -58.77 -6.87
N THR A 188 31.46 -59.51 -7.56
CA THR A 188 32.87 -59.58 -7.21
C THR A 188 33.54 -58.22 -7.43
N VAL A 189 34.68 -57.99 -6.76
CA VAL A 189 35.49 -56.77 -6.94
C VAL A 189 35.81 -56.49 -8.42
N LYS A 190 36.09 -57.54 -9.20
CA LYS A 190 36.44 -57.44 -10.62
C LYS A 190 35.22 -57.04 -11.48
N GLU A 191 34.03 -57.53 -11.12
CA GLU A 191 32.78 -57.13 -11.76
C GLU A 191 32.44 -55.68 -11.46
N LEU A 192 32.54 -55.21 -10.20
CA LEU A 192 32.36 -53.80 -9.86
C LEU A 192 33.37 -52.88 -10.55
N GLN A 193 34.63 -53.31 -10.64
CA GLN A 193 35.65 -52.55 -11.36
C GLN A 193 35.29 -52.37 -12.84
N THR A 194 34.71 -53.39 -13.47
CA THR A 194 34.31 -53.37 -14.88
C THR A 194 33.01 -52.57 -15.07
N GLN A 195 31.97 -52.86 -14.27
CA GLN A 195 30.63 -52.25 -14.33
C GLN A 195 30.69 -50.75 -14.01
N CYS A 196 31.39 -50.36 -12.94
CA CYS A 196 31.52 -48.97 -12.52
C CYS A 196 32.72 -48.24 -13.17
N LYS A 197 33.46 -48.91 -14.08
CA LYS A 197 34.64 -48.37 -14.81
C LYS A 197 35.67 -47.73 -13.87
N LEU A 198 36.04 -48.44 -12.81
CA LEU A 198 36.93 -47.91 -11.77
C LEU A 198 38.39 -47.89 -12.25
N ARG A 199 39.07 -46.77 -12.00
CA ARG A 199 40.52 -46.61 -12.27
C ARG A 199 41.37 -47.40 -11.30
N SER A 200 40.88 -47.60 -10.07
CA SER A 200 41.56 -48.36 -9.03
C SER A 200 40.53 -48.96 -8.08
N VAL A 201 40.91 -50.07 -7.47
CA VAL A 201 40.13 -50.80 -6.45
C VAL A 201 40.08 -50.04 -5.11
N SER A 202 40.93 -49.02 -4.93
CA SER A 202 41.03 -48.24 -3.69
C SER A 202 39.69 -47.63 -3.25
N SER A 203 38.82 -47.25 -4.20
CA SER A 203 37.48 -46.72 -3.88
C SER A 203 36.59 -47.75 -3.17
N ILE A 204 36.71 -49.03 -3.51
CA ILE A 204 36.00 -50.14 -2.86
C ILE A 204 36.59 -50.38 -1.47
N THR A 205 37.93 -50.38 -1.36
CA THR A 205 38.62 -50.53 -0.07
C THR A 205 38.24 -49.41 0.91
N THR A 206 38.23 -48.16 0.47
CA THR A 206 37.84 -47.02 1.32
C THR A 206 36.36 -47.08 1.73
N LEU A 207 35.45 -47.55 0.87
CA LEU A 207 34.05 -47.75 1.25
C LEU A 207 33.90 -48.87 2.30
N HIS A 208 34.73 -49.90 2.22
CA HIS A 208 34.78 -50.98 3.20
C HIS A 208 35.34 -50.49 4.56
N GLU A 209 36.42 -49.73 4.55
CA GLU A 209 37.01 -49.12 5.75
C GLU A 209 36.04 -48.14 6.43
N LYS A 210 35.22 -47.41 5.65
CA LYS A 210 34.14 -46.55 6.16
C LYS A 210 32.91 -47.33 6.67
N GLY A 211 32.90 -48.66 6.56
CA GLY A 211 31.81 -49.52 7.03
C GLY A 211 30.53 -49.45 6.19
N LEU A 212 30.57 -48.85 4.99
CA LEU A 212 29.41 -48.68 4.11
C LEU A 212 29.11 -49.97 3.32
N ILE A 213 30.17 -50.73 3.01
CA ILE A 213 30.09 -52.02 2.34
C ILE A 213 30.89 -53.06 3.12
N ARG A 214 30.47 -54.32 3.07
CA ARG A 214 31.22 -55.47 3.58
C ARG A 214 31.65 -56.36 2.43
N MET A 215 32.74 -57.09 2.66
CA MET A 215 33.29 -58.03 1.69
C MET A 215 33.10 -59.45 2.22
N ASP A 216 32.13 -60.19 1.65
CA ASP A 216 31.89 -61.60 1.93
C ASP A 216 32.34 -62.42 0.71
N ASP A 217 33.26 -63.37 0.86
CA ASP A 217 33.71 -64.27 -0.21
C ASP A 217 34.10 -63.57 -1.54
N GLN A 218 34.85 -62.46 -1.44
CA GLN A 218 35.23 -61.58 -2.56
C GLN A 218 34.08 -60.81 -3.25
N ALA A 219 32.85 -60.94 -2.76
CA ALA A 219 31.71 -60.14 -3.19
C ALA A 219 31.49 -58.92 -2.27
N ALA A 220 31.22 -57.76 -2.87
CA ALA A 220 30.90 -56.55 -2.14
C ALA A 220 29.39 -56.40 -2.00
N VAL A 221 28.91 -56.25 -0.76
CA VAL A 221 27.48 -56.03 -0.46
C VAL A 221 27.32 -54.84 0.49
N LEU A 222 26.16 -54.20 0.46
CA LEU A 222 25.82 -53.14 1.42
C LEU A 222 25.90 -53.70 2.85
N ASN A 223 26.55 -52.95 3.73
CA ASN A 223 26.63 -53.27 5.15
C ASN A 223 25.52 -52.59 5.98
N LEU A 224 24.86 -51.60 5.37
CA LEU A 224 23.82 -50.79 5.98
C LEU A 224 22.45 -51.08 5.34
N ALA A 225 21.37 -50.69 6.03
CA ALA A 225 20.05 -50.66 5.41
C ALA A 225 20.02 -49.69 4.22
N ALA A 226 19.11 -49.90 3.27
CA ALA A 226 19.04 -49.08 2.05
C ALA A 226 18.86 -47.58 2.34
N GLU A 227 18.19 -47.23 3.44
CA GLU A 227 17.96 -45.85 3.86
C GLU A 227 19.25 -45.18 4.36
N ASP A 228 20.00 -45.86 5.24
CA ASP A 228 21.29 -45.40 5.74
C ASP A 228 22.34 -45.33 4.63
N ALA A 229 22.34 -46.29 3.70
CA ALA A 229 23.23 -46.28 2.54
C ALA A 229 22.91 -45.12 1.57
N ARG A 230 21.63 -44.74 1.43
CA ARG A 230 21.22 -43.54 0.67
C ARG A 230 21.67 -42.26 1.36
N SER A 231 21.57 -42.18 2.69
CA SER A 231 22.12 -41.05 3.46
C SER A 231 23.63 -40.91 3.24
N ALA A 232 24.38 -42.01 3.36
CA ALA A 232 25.82 -42.03 3.11
C ALA A 232 26.18 -41.65 1.65
N LEU A 233 25.35 -42.04 0.67
CA LEU A 233 25.53 -41.63 -0.74
C LEU A 233 25.40 -40.11 -0.90
N LEU A 234 24.42 -39.48 -0.23
CA LEU A 234 24.23 -38.03 -0.26
C LEU A 234 25.42 -37.29 0.36
N ASP A 235 25.99 -37.81 1.44
CA ASP A 235 27.19 -37.25 2.08
C ASP A 235 28.41 -37.34 1.16
N LEU A 236 28.65 -38.50 0.54
CA LEU A 236 29.78 -38.70 -0.38
C LEU A 236 29.68 -37.80 -1.62
N ARG A 237 28.46 -37.50 -2.09
CA ARG A 237 28.22 -36.54 -3.17
C ARG A 237 28.37 -35.09 -2.72
N GLY A 238 28.32 -34.83 -1.42
CA GLY A 238 28.13 -33.48 -0.88
C GLY A 238 26.75 -32.90 -1.20
N ALA A 239 25.77 -33.77 -1.48
CA ALA A 239 24.40 -33.41 -1.79
C ALA A 239 23.52 -33.28 -0.52
N ALA A 240 23.98 -33.79 0.63
CA ALA A 240 23.28 -33.66 1.90
C ALA A 240 22.97 -32.20 2.29
N LYS A 241 23.83 -31.25 1.89
CA LYS A 241 23.63 -29.80 2.11
C LYS A 241 22.35 -29.23 1.48
N TYR A 242 21.81 -29.88 0.44
CA TYR A 242 20.59 -29.45 -0.25
C TYR A 242 19.31 -29.87 0.48
N LEU A 243 19.38 -30.93 1.31
CA LEU A 243 18.23 -31.57 1.93
C LEU A 243 17.43 -30.60 2.84
N PRO A 244 18.05 -29.82 3.76
CA PRO A 244 17.29 -28.91 4.62
C PRO A 244 16.50 -27.86 3.85
N THR A 245 17.03 -27.40 2.71
CA THR A 245 16.34 -26.41 1.86
C THR A 245 15.12 -27.02 1.20
N LEU A 246 15.26 -28.22 0.61
CA LEU A 246 14.17 -28.89 -0.09
C LEU A 246 13.06 -29.36 0.86
N GLU A 247 13.42 -29.90 2.03
CA GLU A 247 12.44 -30.29 3.04
C GLU A 247 11.63 -29.10 3.54
N LYS A 248 12.28 -27.98 3.80
CA LYS A 248 11.57 -26.76 4.20
C LYS A 248 10.62 -26.25 3.12
N LEU A 249 11.03 -26.32 1.85
CA LEU A 249 10.16 -25.94 0.74
C LEU A 249 8.97 -26.88 0.58
N LEU A 250 9.14 -28.18 0.80
CA LEU A 250 8.03 -29.15 0.85
C LEU A 250 7.03 -28.83 1.98
N ASP A 251 7.53 -28.45 3.16
CA ASP A 251 6.68 -28.15 4.32
C ASP A 251 5.84 -26.87 4.12
N LEU A 252 6.39 -25.87 3.41
CA LEU A 252 5.69 -24.62 3.14
C LEU A 252 4.61 -24.77 2.07
N ALA A 253 4.76 -25.72 1.15
CA ALA A 253 3.81 -26.07 0.08
C ALA A 253 3.34 -24.88 -0.80
N ALA A 254 4.06 -23.77 -0.79
CA ALA A 254 3.77 -22.56 -1.55
C ALA A 254 5.07 -21.84 -1.94
N PRO A 255 5.06 -21.03 -3.02
CA PRO A 255 6.19 -20.18 -3.38
C PRO A 255 6.59 -19.27 -2.23
N VAL A 256 7.89 -19.20 -1.93
CA VAL A 256 8.42 -18.39 -0.83
C VAL A 256 9.47 -17.41 -1.31
N TRP A 257 9.52 -16.23 -0.70
CA TRP A 257 10.54 -15.24 -1.02
C TRP A 257 11.92 -15.76 -0.62
N LYS A 258 12.91 -15.56 -1.49
CA LYS A 258 14.29 -15.99 -1.25
C LYS A 258 14.84 -15.49 0.09
N THR A 259 14.60 -14.22 0.47
CA THR A 259 15.08 -13.74 1.79
C THR A 259 14.37 -14.41 2.96
N ASP A 260 13.09 -14.75 2.79
CA ASP A 260 12.30 -15.38 3.86
C ASP A 260 12.73 -16.83 4.05
N LEU A 261 13.17 -17.48 2.97
CA LEU A 261 13.82 -18.78 3.02
C LEU A 261 15.18 -18.70 3.71
N TYR A 262 16.00 -17.70 3.40
CA TYR A 262 17.31 -17.47 4.06
C TYR A 262 17.19 -17.24 5.56
N ALA A 263 16.08 -16.65 6.03
CA ALA A 263 15.83 -16.44 7.45
C ALA A 263 15.45 -17.73 8.19
N GLN A 264 15.04 -18.79 7.48
CA GLN A 264 14.52 -20.03 8.05
C GLN A 264 15.47 -21.23 7.87
N VAL A 265 16.30 -21.21 6.83
CA VAL A 265 17.25 -22.28 6.51
C VAL A 265 18.57 -21.68 6.06
N ASP A 266 19.67 -22.26 6.52
CA ASP A 266 21.00 -21.93 6.03
C ASP A 266 21.15 -22.38 4.56
N THR A 267 21.01 -21.43 3.65
CA THR A 267 21.04 -21.68 2.21
C THR A 267 21.58 -20.45 1.48
N SER A 268 21.91 -20.61 0.19
CA SER A 268 22.55 -19.55 -0.60
C SER A 268 22.04 -19.53 -2.03
N LEU A 269 22.25 -18.42 -2.73
CA LEU A 269 21.81 -18.27 -4.12
C LEU A 269 22.47 -19.33 -5.02
N THR A 270 23.75 -19.65 -4.76
CA THR A 270 24.47 -20.70 -5.49
C THR A 270 23.81 -22.06 -5.30
N LEU A 271 23.43 -22.41 -4.06
CA LEU A 271 22.72 -23.65 -3.75
C LEU A 271 21.36 -23.70 -4.47
N LEU A 272 20.58 -22.61 -4.43
CA LEU A 272 19.30 -22.52 -5.13
C LEU A 272 19.47 -22.64 -6.65
N ARG A 273 20.54 -22.09 -7.24
CA ARG A 273 20.81 -22.26 -8.67
C ARG A 273 21.16 -23.69 -9.04
N ASP A 274 21.91 -24.41 -8.20
CA ASP A 274 22.17 -25.85 -8.40
C ASP A 274 20.86 -26.66 -8.39
N LEU A 275 19.96 -26.36 -7.44
CA LEU A 275 18.65 -27.00 -7.34
C LEU A 275 17.74 -26.68 -8.54
N GLN A 276 17.79 -25.43 -9.03
CA GLN A 276 17.06 -25.02 -10.23
C GLN A 276 17.60 -25.74 -11.47
N ALA A 277 18.92 -25.87 -11.62
CA ALA A 277 19.54 -26.59 -12.72
C ALA A 277 19.18 -28.09 -12.72
N ALA A 278 18.97 -28.69 -11.55
CA ALA A 278 18.46 -30.05 -11.42
C ALA A 278 16.92 -30.17 -11.60
N GLY A 279 16.23 -29.06 -11.87
CA GLY A 279 14.78 -29.04 -12.07
C GLY A 279 13.98 -29.43 -10.83
N LEU A 280 14.57 -29.26 -9.63
CA LEU A 280 13.90 -29.52 -8.34
C LEU A 280 13.08 -28.32 -7.89
N ILE A 281 13.56 -27.11 -8.21
CA ILE A 281 12.92 -25.84 -7.86
C ILE A 281 12.85 -24.91 -9.06
N ARG A 282 11.95 -23.93 -8.98
CA ARG A 282 11.89 -22.77 -9.87
C ARG A 282 12.29 -21.53 -9.09
N LEU A 283 13.17 -20.72 -9.69
CA LEU A 283 13.45 -19.35 -9.27
C LEU A 283 12.80 -18.42 -10.28
N ASP A 284 11.84 -17.62 -9.82
CA ASP A 284 11.14 -16.65 -10.65
C ASP A 284 11.22 -15.25 -10.03
N GLU A 285 11.61 -14.26 -10.83
CA GLU A 285 11.71 -12.88 -10.35
C GLU A 285 10.32 -12.24 -10.34
N GLN A 286 9.82 -11.96 -9.14
CA GLN A 286 8.49 -11.40 -8.93
C GLN A 286 8.58 -10.05 -8.21
N VAL A 287 7.55 -9.21 -8.37
CA VAL A 287 7.45 -7.96 -7.62
C VAL A 287 7.07 -8.30 -6.18
N ARG A 288 7.93 -7.89 -5.23
CA ARG A 288 7.66 -8.03 -3.80
C ARG A 288 7.22 -6.70 -3.23
N TYR A 289 5.95 -6.61 -2.85
CA TYR A 289 5.42 -5.42 -2.20
C TYR A 289 6.00 -5.26 -0.79
N ARG A 290 6.42 -4.05 -0.47
CA ARG A 290 6.69 -3.60 0.91
C ARG A 290 5.37 -3.17 1.52
N ASP A 291 4.59 -4.14 1.97
CA ASP A 291 3.27 -3.90 2.59
C ASP A 291 3.42 -3.55 4.08
N PRO A 292 2.99 -2.35 4.53
CA PRO A 292 3.04 -1.95 5.94
C PRO A 292 2.23 -2.83 6.89
N LEU A 293 1.27 -3.59 6.35
CA LEU A 293 0.40 -4.50 7.10
C LEU A 293 0.90 -5.95 7.06
N ALA A 294 1.97 -6.25 6.31
CA ALA A 294 2.49 -7.61 6.22
C ALA A 294 2.89 -8.17 7.59
N GLY A 295 2.66 -9.47 7.78
CA GLY A 295 2.97 -10.17 9.04
C GLY A 295 2.01 -9.87 10.20
N ARG A 296 1.01 -9.02 10.01
CA ARG A 296 -0.04 -8.75 11.01
C ARG A 296 -1.27 -9.58 10.72
N THR A 297 -1.79 -10.26 11.74
CA THR A 297 -3.06 -10.98 11.64
C THR A 297 -4.14 -10.15 12.31
N TYR A 298 -5.17 -9.79 11.54
CA TYR A 298 -6.33 -9.08 12.05
C TYR A 298 -7.48 -10.08 12.20
N ALA A 299 -8.04 -10.17 13.41
CA ALA A 299 -9.20 -11.02 13.65
C ALA A 299 -10.36 -10.53 12.78
N ARG A 300 -10.97 -11.44 12.02
CA ARG A 300 -12.14 -11.11 11.19
C ARG A 300 -13.30 -10.70 12.09
N THR A 301 -13.94 -9.58 11.75
CA THR A 301 -15.13 -9.08 12.46
C THR A 301 -16.33 -9.07 11.54
N PHE A 302 -17.52 -9.08 12.12
CA PHE A 302 -18.80 -9.02 11.41
C PHE A 302 -19.59 -7.78 11.86
N PRO A 303 -20.48 -7.24 11.01
CA PRO A 303 -21.32 -6.11 11.38
C PRO A 303 -22.20 -6.46 12.59
N PRO A 304 -22.18 -5.67 13.67
CA PRO A 304 -23.14 -5.83 14.77
C PRO A 304 -24.53 -5.38 14.32
N SER A 305 -25.56 -5.76 15.08
CA SER A 305 -26.90 -5.19 14.92
C SER A 305 -26.87 -3.70 15.28
N LEU A 306 -27.25 -2.83 14.35
CA LEU A 306 -27.36 -1.40 14.62
C LEU A 306 -28.42 -1.12 15.68
N THR A 307 -28.18 -0.12 16.53
CA THR A 307 -29.22 0.44 17.41
C THR A 307 -30.31 1.14 16.59
N ASP A 308 -31.49 1.40 17.17
CA ASP A 308 -32.56 2.10 16.45
C ASP A 308 -32.13 3.47 15.91
N GLU A 309 -31.32 4.21 16.69
CA GLU A 309 -30.76 5.50 16.27
C GLU A 309 -29.79 5.34 15.10
N GLN A 310 -28.88 4.35 15.21
CA GLN A 310 -27.94 4.05 14.14
C GLN A 310 -28.65 3.56 12.88
N ALA A 311 -29.71 2.76 13.02
CA ALA A 311 -30.52 2.28 11.90
C ALA A 311 -31.25 3.43 11.21
N GLY A 312 -31.80 4.39 11.97
CA GLY A 312 -32.43 5.60 11.42
C GLY A 312 -31.43 6.49 10.68
N VAL A 313 -30.23 6.69 11.24
CA VAL A 313 -29.13 7.41 10.57
C VAL A 313 -28.68 6.66 9.32
N TRP A 314 -28.47 5.35 9.44
CA TRP A 314 -28.02 4.49 8.34
C TRP A 314 -29.03 4.48 7.20
N ALA A 315 -30.33 4.43 7.45
CA ALA A 315 -31.36 4.45 6.41
C ALA A 315 -31.26 5.70 5.52
N LYS A 316 -30.93 6.87 6.09
CA LYS A 316 -30.73 8.11 5.35
C LYS A 316 -29.48 8.08 4.45
N VAL A 317 -28.42 7.41 4.90
CA VAL A 317 -27.18 7.24 4.14
C VAL A 317 -27.35 6.17 3.06
N ALA A 318 -27.91 5.02 3.43
CA ALA A 318 -28.17 3.87 2.57
C ALA A 318 -29.10 4.20 1.40
N GLY A 319 -30.12 5.04 1.62
CA GLY A 319 -31.06 5.43 0.58
C GLY A 319 -30.39 6.08 -0.64
N TRP A 320 -29.27 6.78 -0.47
CA TRP A 320 -28.49 7.29 -1.60
C TRP A 320 -27.78 6.19 -2.38
N PHE A 321 -27.29 5.14 -1.71
CA PHE A 321 -26.66 4.01 -2.40
C PHE A 321 -27.68 3.22 -3.24
N ASP A 322 -28.93 3.12 -2.77
CA ASP A 322 -30.01 2.43 -3.48
C ASP A 322 -30.51 3.24 -4.69
N ALA A 323 -30.56 4.58 -4.58
CA ALA A 323 -30.95 5.49 -5.65
C ALA A 323 -30.02 6.71 -5.73
N PRO A 324 -28.84 6.59 -6.39
CA PRO A 324 -27.85 7.65 -6.41
C PRO A 324 -28.34 8.92 -7.13
N THR A 325 -28.25 10.06 -6.44
CA THR A 325 -28.53 11.39 -6.99
C THR A 325 -27.25 12.22 -7.13
N LEU A 326 -27.24 13.15 -8.09
CA LEU A 326 -26.20 14.17 -8.24
C LEU A 326 -26.78 15.58 -8.00
N PRO A 327 -26.07 16.47 -7.27
CA PRO A 327 -24.79 16.23 -6.60
C PRO A 327 -24.93 15.19 -5.47
N ALA A 328 -23.84 14.46 -5.22
CA ALA A 328 -23.82 13.46 -4.15
C ALA A 328 -23.94 14.15 -2.78
N PRO A 329 -24.61 13.53 -1.81
CA PRO A 329 -24.87 14.13 -0.52
C PRO A 329 -23.60 14.24 0.32
N GLN A 330 -23.53 15.32 1.09
CA GLN A 330 -22.50 15.55 2.09
C GLN A 330 -23.19 15.54 3.47
N TYR A 331 -22.66 14.74 4.39
CA TYR A 331 -23.26 14.51 5.70
C TYR A 331 -22.35 15.05 6.80
N LEU A 332 -22.96 15.64 7.83
CA LEU A 332 -22.33 15.84 9.14
C LEU A 332 -22.89 14.81 10.12
N LEU A 333 -22.09 13.80 10.46
CA LEU A 333 -22.42 12.80 11.48
C LEU A 333 -21.97 13.30 12.86
N HIS A 334 -22.88 13.98 13.55
CA HIS A 334 -22.69 14.48 14.89
C HIS A 334 -23.05 13.40 15.92
N GLY A 335 -22.04 12.81 16.56
CA GLY A 335 -22.26 11.75 17.54
C GLY A 335 -21.23 11.71 18.64
N VAL A 336 -21.70 11.69 19.89
CA VAL A 336 -20.84 11.65 21.08
C VAL A 336 -19.88 10.44 21.05
N THR A 337 -18.73 10.54 21.72
CA THR A 337 -17.76 9.44 21.77
C THR A 337 -18.41 8.14 22.25
N GLY A 338 -18.26 7.06 21.49
CA GLY A 338 -18.91 5.77 21.80
C GLY A 338 -20.34 5.64 21.28
N SER A 339 -20.89 6.59 20.53
CA SER A 339 -22.21 6.45 19.90
C SER A 339 -22.26 5.48 18.71
N GLY A 340 -21.09 4.97 18.30
CA GLY A 340 -20.94 4.02 17.19
C GLY A 340 -20.87 4.65 15.81
N LYS A 341 -20.41 5.91 15.68
CA LYS A 341 -20.12 6.56 14.38
C LYS A 341 -19.33 5.65 13.43
N THR A 342 -18.33 4.95 13.95
CA THR A 342 -17.51 4.05 13.15
C THR A 342 -18.31 2.92 12.50
N GLU A 343 -19.37 2.40 13.12
CA GLU A 343 -20.21 1.38 12.46
C GLU A 343 -20.95 1.95 11.25
N ILE A 344 -21.43 3.21 11.32
CA ILE A 344 -22.01 3.88 10.16
C ILE A 344 -20.99 4.00 9.02
N TYR A 345 -19.73 4.33 9.34
CA TYR A 345 -18.64 4.36 8.33
C TYR A 345 -18.41 2.99 7.70
N LEU A 346 -18.31 1.93 8.51
CA LEU A 346 -18.07 0.57 8.03
C LEU A 346 -19.23 0.05 7.17
N HIS A 347 -20.47 0.39 7.51
CA HIS A 347 -21.64 0.11 6.68
C HIS A 347 -21.59 0.88 5.36
N ALA A 348 -21.23 2.16 5.38
CA ALA A 348 -21.10 2.99 4.16
C ALA A 348 -20.02 2.42 3.24
N ILE A 349 -18.86 2.06 3.78
CA ILE A 349 -17.77 1.44 3.02
C ILE A 349 -18.23 0.12 2.39
N ALA A 350 -18.93 -0.74 3.14
CA ALA A 350 -19.43 -1.99 2.59
C ALA A 350 -20.34 -1.77 1.37
N ARG A 351 -21.26 -0.80 1.43
CA ARG A 351 -22.12 -0.44 0.28
C ARG A 351 -21.35 0.16 -0.88
N THR A 352 -20.32 0.97 -0.62
CA THR A 352 -19.43 1.49 -1.67
C THR A 352 -18.71 0.36 -2.41
N LEU A 353 -18.20 -0.64 -1.67
CA LEU A 353 -17.52 -1.81 -2.23
C LEU A 353 -18.47 -2.71 -3.02
N GLU A 354 -19.70 -2.90 -2.54
CA GLU A 354 -20.76 -3.64 -3.28
C GLU A 354 -21.02 -3.03 -4.67
N GLN A 355 -20.85 -1.71 -4.83
CA GLN A 355 -20.95 -1.01 -6.10
C GLN A 355 -19.66 -1.05 -6.95
N GLY A 356 -18.63 -1.80 -6.53
CA GLY A 356 -17.32 -1.87 -7.18
C GLY A 356 -16.51 -0.58 -7.08
N LYS A 357 -16.88 0.32 -6.17
CA LYS A 357 -16.20 1.60 -5.93
C LYS A 357 -15.26 1.50 -4.73
N GLN A 358 -14.42 2.51 -4.56
CA GLN A 358 -13.38 2.57 -3.54
C GLN A 358 -13.64 3.69 -2.53
N ALA A 359 -13.05 3.60 -1.33
CA ALA A 359 -13.27 4.55 -0.25
C ALA A 359 -11.98 5.13 0.33
N ILE A 360 -12.01 6.41 0.71
CA ILE A 360 -11.01 7.07 1.55
C ILE A 360 -11.57 7.23 2.96
N VAL A 361 -10.80 6.85 3.96
CA VAL A 361 -11.06 7.13 5.36
C VAL A 361 -9.90 7.93 5.93
N LEU A 362 -10.15 9.22 6.18
CA LEU A 362 -9.22 10.07 6.88
C LEU A 362 -9.49 9.99 8.38
N VAL A 363 -8.43 9.78 9.15
CA VAL A 363 -8.44 9.84 10.62
C VAL A 363 -7.32 10.77 11.08
N PRO A 364 -7.42 11.46 12.23
CA PRO A 364 -6.31 12.28 12.73
C PRO A 364 -5.02 11.45 12.87
N GLU A 365 -3.84 12.08 12.70
CA GLU A 365 -2.56 11.35 12.74
C GLU A 365 -2.36 10.60 14.06
N ILE A 366 -2.72 11.23 15.19
CA ILE A 366 -2.70 10.62 16.52
C ILE A 366 -3.72 9.48 16.70
N ALA A 367 -4.76 9.44 15.86
CA ALA A 367 -5.82 8.45 15.93
C ALA A 367 -5.59 7.25 14.99
N LEU A 368 -4.56 7.29 14.13
CA LEU A 368 -4.14 6.18 13.27
C LEU A 368 -3.39 5.10 14.06
N THR A 369 -4.01 4.65 15.16
CA THR A 369 -3.47 3.60 16.01
C THR A 369 -3.61 2.23 15.33
N PRO A 370 -2.80 1.23 15.73
CA PRO A 370 -3.00 -0.15 15.29
C PRO A 370 -4.42 -0.67 15.53
N GLN A 371 -5.12 -0.19 16.56
CA GLN A 371 -6.50 -0.56 16.86
C GLN A 371 -7.49 0.00 15.82
N THR A 372 -7.31 1.25 15.40
CA THR A 372 -8.11 1.87 14.33
C THR A 372 -7.92 1.10 13.03
N VAL A 373 -6.67 0.83 12.64
CA VAL A 373 -6.35 0.03 11.44
C VAL A 373 -6.93 -1.38 11.53
N ALA A 374 -6.79 -2.04 12.68
CA ALA A 374 -7.32 -3.38 12.90
C ALA A 374 -8.84 -3.47 12.72
N ARG A 375 -9.58 -2.41 13.05
CA ARG A 375 -11.04 -2.38 12.87
C ARG A 375 -11.42 -2.44 11.38
N PHE A 376 -10.75 -1.66 10.54
CA PHE A 376 -10.98 -1.69 9.09
C PHE A 376 -10.45 -2.98 8.46
N ALA A 377 -9.22 -3.39 8.79
CA ALA A 377 -8.59 -4.59 8.23
C ALA A 377 -9.32 -5.88 8.65
N GLY A 378 -9.85 -5.93 9.89
CA GLY A 378 -10.66 -7.05 10.36
C GLY A 378 -12.04 -7.11 9.72
N ARG A 379 -12.65 -5.96 9.37
CA ARG A 379 -13.93 -5.91 8.65
C ARG A 379 -13.77 -6.21 7.15
N PHE A 380 -12.66 -5.79 6.55
CA PHE A 380 -12.38 -5.92 5.11
C PHE A 380 -11.00 -6.57 4.85
N PRO A 381 -10.85 -7.88 5.10
CA PRO A 381 -9.57 -8.56 4.92
C PRO A 381 -9.04 -8.44 3.49
N GLY A 382 -7.76 -8.05 3.36
CA GLY A 382 -7.06 -7.94 2.07
C GLY A 382 -7.39 -6.71 1.22
N GLN A 383 -8.36 -5.87 1.63
CA GLN A 383 -8.83 -4.73 0.83
C GLN A 383 -8.35 -3.36 1.35
N VAL A 384 -7.68 -3.33 2.50
CA VAL A 384 -7.25 -2.10 3.19
C VAL A 384 -5.79 -1.80 2.94
N ALA A 385 -5.50 -0.57 2.54
CA ALA A 385 -4.17 0.02 2.54
C ALA A 385 -4.09 1.16 3.56
N VAL A 386 -2.93 1.27 4.23
CA VAL A 386 -2.64 2.36 5.15
C VAL A 386 -1.51 3.22 4.59
N ILE A 387 -1.71 4.53 4.54
CA ILE A 387 -0.70 5.48 4.07
C ILE A 387 -0.49 6.59 5.10
N HIS A 388 0.76 6.82 5.51
CA HIS A 388 1.14 7.87 6.45
C HIS A 388 2.61 8.30 6.25
N SER A 389 3.01 9.34 6.97
CA SER A 389 4.32 10.00 6.90
C SER A 389 5.49 9.09 7.31
N GLU A 390 5.29 8.22 8.31
CA GLU A 390 6.31 7.34 8.88
C GLU A 390 6.71 6.17 7.96
N LEU A 391 5.92 5.88 6.92
CA LEU A 391 6.27 4.87 5.92
C LEU A 391 7.53 5.26 5.15
N SER A 392 8.40 4.28 4.90
CA SER A 392 9.57 4.47 4.04
C SER A 392 9.15 4.90 2.62
N LYS A 393 10.08 5.51 1.87
CA LYS A 393 9.81 5.91 0.46
C LYS A 393 9.37 4.72 -0.39
N GLY A 394 9.92 3.53 -0.10
CA GLY A 394 9.58 2.29 -0.78
C GLY A 394 8.17 1.79 -0.47
N GLU A 395 7.80 1.75 0.80
CA GLU A 395 6.46 1.34 1.25
C GLU A 395 5.37 2.29 0.73
N ARG A 396 5.60 3.61 0.79
CA ARG A 396 4.67 4.59 0.21
C ARG A 396 4.50 4.41 -1.28
N TYR A 397 5.59 4.18 -2.01
CA TYR A 397 5.53 3.96 -3.45
C TYR A 397 4.76 2.69 -3.81
N ASP A 398 5.03 1.57 -3.11
CA ASP A 398 4.34 0.31 -3.35
C ASP A 398 2.85 0.42 -2.98
N THR A 399 2.52 1.03 -1.85
CA THR A 399 1.13 1.27 -1.42
C THR A 399 0.40 2.18 -2.40
N TRP A 400 0.99 3.31 -2.79
CA TRP A 400 0.43 4.21 -3.79
C TRP A 400 0.17 3.51 -5.13
N ARG A 401 1.10 2.63 -5.56
CA ARG A 401 0.94 1.84 -6.77
C ARG A 401 -0.22 0.85 -6.67
N ARG A 402 -0.31 0.10 -5.57
CA ARG A 402 -1.42 -0.84 -5.33
C ARG A 402 -2.77 -0.13 -5.39
N ILE A 403 -2.87 1.06 -4.79
CA ILE A 403 -4.08 1.89 -4.82
C ILE A 403 -4.42 2.30 -6.26
N ARG A 404 -3.43 2.85 -6.99
CA ARG A 404 -3.58 3.29 -8.37
C ARG A 404 -4.00 2.16 -9.31
N ASP A 405 -3.35 1.01 -9.15
CA ASP A 405 -3.55 -0.17 -9.99
C ASP A 405 -4.87 -0.90 -9.59
N GLY A 406 -5.56 -0.44 -8.53
CA GLY A 406 -6.86 -0.94 -8.10
C GLY A 406 -6.79 -2.27 -7.35
N GLU A 407 -5.64 -2.62 -6.78
CA GLU A 407 -5.42 -3.84 -6.00
C GLU A 407 -5.94 -3.75 -4.55
N VAL A 408 -6.31 -2.55 -4.11
CA VAL A 408 -6.91 -2.26 -2.81
C VAL A 408 -8.04 -1.26 -2.98
N ASP A 409 -9.11 -1.41 -2.20
CA ASP A 409 -10.32 -0.62 -2.37
C ASP A 409 -10.60 0.36 -1.21
N ILE A 410 -9.88 0.23 -0.10
CA ILE A 410 -10.01 1.11 1.06
C ILE A 410 -8.65 1.71 1.41
N VAL A 411 -8.57 3.03 1.49
CA VAL A 411 -7.39 3.74 1.98
C VAL A 411 -7.70 4.37 3.33
N VAL A 412 -6.89 4.06 4.33
CA VAL A 412 -6.98 4.64 5.68
C VAL A 412 -5.71 5.42 5.97
N GLY A 413 -5.82 6.63 6.51
CA GLY A 413 -4.64 7.40 6.92
C GLY A 413 -4.95 8.81 7.40
N PRO A 414 -3.91 9.62 7.65
CA PRO A 414 -4.07 11.03 8.02
C PRO A 414 -4.40 11.86 6.77
N ARG A 415 -4.31 13.19 6.88
CA ARG A 415 -4.59 14.13 5.78
C ARG A 415 -3.95 13.75 4.43
N SER A 416 -2.75 13.18 4.43
CA SER A 416 -2.03 12.80 3.20
C SER A 416 -2.70 11.66 2.43
N ALA A 417 -3.53 10.85 3.08
CA ALA A 417 -4.27 9.78 2.42
C ALA A 417 -5.29 10.29 1.40
N LEU A 418 -5.75 11.54 1.55
CA LEU A 418 -6.70 12.18 0.63
C LEU A 418 -6.17 12.23 -0.81
N PHE A 419 -4.85 12.31 -0.97
CA PHE A 419 -4.20 12.43 -2.28
C PHE A 419 -3.95 11.08 -2.97
N SER A 420 -4.47 9.98 -2.39
CA SER A 420 -4.30 8.64 -2.96
C SER A 420 -5.05 8.49 -4.30
N PRO A 421 -4.44 7.83 -5.30
CA PRO A 421 -4.98 7.75 -6.67
C PRO A 421 -6.03 6.65 -6.82
N LEU A 422 -7.23 6.85 -6.27
CA LEU A 422 -8.33 5.88 -6.35
C LEU A 422 -9.10 6.07 -7.67
N PRO A 423 -8.94 5.19 -8.68
CA PRO A 423 -9.58 5.36 -9.99
C PRO A 423 -11.12 5.31 -9.93
N ARG A 424 -11.69 4.66 -8.90
CA ARG A 424 -13.14 4.50 -8.73
C ARG A 424 -13.62 5.01 -7.38
N LEU A 425 -13.09 6.15 -6.94
CA LEU A 425 -13.51 6.77 -5.68
C LEU A 425 -15.04 6.95 -5.64
N GLY A 426 -15.65 6.46 -4.57
CA GLY A 426 -17.11 6.47 -4.38
C GLY A 426 -17.55 6.72 -2.95
N LEU A 427 -16.64 7.06 -2.04
CA LEU A 427 -16.93 7.50 -0.68
C LEU A 427 -15.69 8.16 -0.09
N ILE A 428 -15.91 9.28 0.60
CA ILE A 428 -14.90 9.91 1.44
C ILE A 428 -15.47 10.02 2.86
N ILE A 429 -14.69 9.62 3.86
CA ILE A 429 -15.00 9.77 5.27
C ILE A 429 -13.88 10.59 5.91
N LEU A 430 -14.22 11.63 6.66
CA LEU A 430 -13.33 12.27 7.62
C LEU A 430 -13.85 11.98 9.03
N ASP A 431 -13.09 11.26 9.84
CA ASP A 431 -13.39 11.09 11.26
C ASP A 431 -12.76 12.21 12.08
N GLU A 432 -13.39 12.57 13.20
CA GLU A 432 -13.00 13.71 14.03
C GLU A 432 -12.72 14.98 13.20
N GLU A 433 -13.64 15.32 12.29
CA GLU A 433 -13.44 16.36 11.26
C GLU A 433 -12.98 17.70 11.82
N HIS A 434 -13.35 18.02 13.07
CA HIS A 434 -13.01 19.25 13.80
C HIS A 434 -11.51 19.40 14.11
N GLU A 435 -10.75 18.32 14.02
CA GLU A 435 -9.37 18.25 14.46
C GLU A 435 -8.43 19.13 13.60
N SER A 436 -7.52 19.85 14.27
CA SER A 436 -6.69 20.88 13.64
C SER A 436 -5.57 20.35 12.73
N SER A 437 -5.09 19.11 12.94
CA SER A 437 -4.04 18.49 12.12
C SER A 437 -4.46 18.31 10.66
N TYR A 438 -5.76 18.33 10.35
CA TYR A 438 -6.24 18.38 8.97
C TYR A 438 -5.80 19.64 8.20
N LYS A 439 -5.46 20.72 8.90
CA LYS A 439 -4.83 21.90 8.31
C LYS A 439 -3.31 21.73 8.26
N GLN A 440 -2.72 21.85 7.07
CA GLN A 440 -1.27 21.85 6.92
C GLN A 440 -0.68 23.18 7.42
N ALA A 441 0.09 23.10 8.51
CA ALA A 441 0.73 24.24 9.12
C ALA A 441 1.86 24.81 8.25
N ALA A 442 2.08 26.11 8.39
CA ALA A 442 3.25 26.78 7.82
C ALA A 442 4.47 26.46 8.67
N GLU A 443 5.19 25.40 8.30
CA GLU A 443 6.40 24.99 9.03
C GLU A 443 7.51 26.05 8.87
N GLU A 444 7.60 26.74 7.73
CA GLU A 444 8.55 27.84 7.48
C GLU A 444 8.03 28.83 6.40
N TRP A 445 8.24 30.14 6.63
CA TRP A 445 7.98 31.18 5.63
C TRP A 445 8.93 31.02 4.43
N GLY A 446 8.39 30.93 3.22
CA GLY A 446 9.16 30.67 2.00
C GLY A 446 9.40 29.19 1.69
N SER A 447 8.80 28.26 2.43
CA SER A 447 8.71 26.86 2.00
C SER A 447 7.82 26.73 0.75
N ASN A 448 8.21 25.87 -0.19
CA ASN A 448 7.42 25.57 -1.40
C ASN A 448 6.26 24.59 -1.10
N THR A 449 5.65 24.69 0.07
CA THR A 449 4.66 23.73 0.56
C THR A 449 3.26 24.32 0.43
N VAL A 450 2.27 23.48 0.09
CA VAL A 450 0.87 23.90 0.00
C VAL A 450 0.23 23.85 1.40
N PHE A 451 -0.25 24.99 1.91
CA PHE A 451 -0.92 25.09 3.22
C PHE A 451 -2.43 24.78 3.13
N TYR A 452 -2.76 23.62 2.56
CA TYR A 452 -4.14 23.21 2.35
C TYR A 452 -4.84 22.81 3.65
N ASP A 453 -6.17 22.84 3.62
CA ASP A 453 -7.02 22.15 4.59
C ASP A 453 -7.60 20.89 3.95
N ALA A 454 -7.33 19.72 4.54
CA ALA A 454 -7.78 18.44 4.01
C ALA A 454 -9.31 18.32 4.01
N ARG A 455 -10.01 18.95 4.96
CA ARG A 455 -11.48 18.94 5.00
C ARG A 455 -12.06 19.66 3.79
N THR A 456 -11.57 20.87 3.53
CA THR A 456 -11.94 21.66 2.34
C THR A 456 -11.64 20.91 1.04
N LEU A 457 -10.46 20.29 0.93
CA LEU A 457 -10.12 19.49 -0.25
C LEU A 457 -10.95 18.22 -0.40
N ALA A 458 -11.36 17.59 0.70
CA ALA A 458 -12.24 16.42 0.67
C ALA A 458 -13.64 16.76 0.16
N ILE A 459 -14.20 17.90 0.59
CA ILE A 459 -15.46 18.45 0.05
C ILE A 459 -15.33 18.65 -1.46
N ARG A 460 -14.26 19.31 -1.90
CA ARG A 460 -14.06 19.56 -3.33
C ARG A 460 -13.84 18.27 -4.13
N LEU A 461 -13.09 17.30 -3.58
CA LEU A 461 -12.87 16.01 -4.22
C LEU A 461 -14.17 15.21 -4.34
N ALA A 462 -15.02 15.23 -3.31
CA ALA A 462 -16.34 14.61 -3.31
C ALA A 462 -17.21 15.17 -4.45
N GLU A 463 -17.25 16.50 -4.61
CA GLU A 463 -17.95 17.16 -5.72
C GLU A 463 -17.38 16.75 -7.09
N LEU A 464 -16.05 16.80 -7.26
CA LEU A 464 -15.39 16.50 -8.54
C LEU A 464 -15.52 15.04 -8.98
N THR A 465 -15.79 14.13 -8.04
CA THR A 465 -15.94 12.69 -8.28
C THR A 465 -17.39 12.21 -8.20
N GLY A 466 -18.32 13.04 -7.73
CA GLY A 466 -19.69 12.61 -7.42
C GLY A 466 -19.74 11.59 -6.29
N SER A 467 -18.80 11.66 -5.35
CA SER A 467 -18.74 10.76 -4.19
C SER A 467 -19.49 11.37 -3.00
N PRO A 468 -20.24 10.58 -2.21
CA PRO A 468 -20.75 11.02 -0.93
C PRO A 468 -19.59 11.30 0.03
N LEU A 469 -19.81 12.27 0.92
CA LEU A 469 -18.87 12.65 1.96
C LEU A 469 -19.52 12.50 3.33
N ILE A 470 -18.83 11.88 4.29
CA ILE A 470 -19.25 11.82 5.69
C ILE A 470 -18.20 12.53 6.54
N LEU A 471 -18.58 13.66 7.13
CA LEU A 471 -17.81 14.38 8.14
C LEU A 471 -18.30 13.93 9.51
N GLY A 472 -17.49 13.20 10.25
CA GLY A 472 -17.86 12.67 11.55
C GLY A 472 -17.19 13.39 12.70
N SER A 473 -17.95 13.68 13.75
CA SER A 473 -17.38 14.33 14.95
C SER A 473 -18.28 14.17 16.17
N ALA A 474 -17.66 14.09 17.35
CA ALA A 474 -18.37 14.29 18.61
C ALA A 474 -18.55 15.77 18.97
N THR A 475 -17.68 16.62 18.45
CA THR A 475 -17.65 18.07 18.67
C THR A 475 -17.42 18.77 17.34
N PRO A 476 -18.43 18.86 16.46
CA PRO A 476 -18.28 19.42 15.12
C PRO A 476 -17.63 20.81 15.13
N SER A 477 -16.86 21.11 14.08
CA SER A 477 -16.35 22.46 13.88
C SER A 477 -17.52 23.43 13.69
N LEU A 478 -17.32 24.70 14.05
CA LEU A 478 -18.35 25.73 13.89
C LEU A 478 -18.76 25.88 12.42
N GLU A 479 -17.81 25.79 11.50
CA GLU A 479 -18.01 25.90 10.05
C GLU A 479 -18.86 24.73 9.51
N SER A 480 -18.52 23.50 9.91
CA SER A 480 -19.25 22.30 9.53
C SER A 480 -20.67 22.30 10.12
N TYR A 481 -20.80 22.65 11.39
CA TYR A 481 -22.11 22.72 12.06
C TYR A 481 -23.00 23.82 11.47
N HIS A 482 -22.44 25.00 11.22
CA HIS A 482 -23.15 26.09 10.55
C HIS A 482 -23.62 25.70 9.15
N SER A 483 -22.75 25.04 8.37
CA SER A 483 -23.11 24.53 7.04
C SER A 483 -24.24 23.49 7.10
N ALA A 484 -24.31 22.70 8.16
CA ALA A 484 -25.41 21.76 8.38
C ALA A 484 -26.73 22.48 8.73
N ILE A 485 -26.68 23.53 9.55
CA ILE A 485 -27.85 24.38 9.87
C ILE A 485 -28.38 25.07 8.60
N GLU A 486 -27.50 25.54 7.72
CA GLU A 486 -27.86 26.15 6.44
C GLU A 486 -28.38 25.13 5.40
N GLY A 487 -28.36 23.83 5.70
CA GLY A 487 -28.80 22.77 4.79
C GLY A 487 -27.80 22.43 3.68
N LYS A 488 -26.57 22.95 3.73
CA LYS A 488 -25.48 22.58 2.80
C LYS A 488 -24.95 21.18 3.11
N LEU A 489 -24.93 20.80 4.39
CA LEU A 489 -24.66 19.45 4.86
C LEU A 489 -25.94 18.85 5.46
N THR A 490 -26.17 17.56 5.23
CA THR A 490 -27.25 16.83 5.92
C THR A 490 -26.78 16.45 7.32
N LEU A 491 -27.40 17.03 8.35
CA LEU A 491 -27.10 16.70 9.74
C LEU A 491 -27.67 15.31 10.12
N LEU A 492 -26.82 14.45 10.66
CA LEU A 492 -27.14 13.12 11.18
C LEU A 492 -26.68 13.05 12.63
N GLU A 493 -27.58 12.76 13.56
CA GLU A 493 -27.29 12.83 15.00
C GLU A 493 -27.31 11.46 15.68
N LEU A 494 -26.31 11.21 16.53
CA LEU A 494 -26.18 10.03 17.39
C LEU A 494 -25.86 10.48 18.83
N PRO A 495 -26.86 10.92 19.62
CA PRO A 495 -26.65 11.63 20.88
C PRO A 495 -26.25 10.72 22.06
N ARG A 496 -26.50 9.40 21.97
CA ARG A 496 -26.29 8.47 23.09
C ARG A 496 -25.03 7.60 22.92
N ARG A 497 -24.34 7.34 24.03
CA ARG A 497 -23.17 6.43 24.07
C ARG A 497 -23.61 4.97 24.17
N VAL A 498 -23.09 4.11 23.30
CA VAL A 498 -23.32 2.67 23.31
C VAL A 498 -22.19 1.99 24.10
N MET A 499 -22.51 1.29 25.19
CA MET A 499 -21.54 0.49 25.95
C MET A 499 -21.34 -0.91 25.38
N GLY A 500 -22.34 -1.44 24.70
CA GLY A 500 -22.28 -2.75 24.06
C GLY A 500 -23.67 -3.35 23.85
N HIS A 501 -23.68 -4.51 23.18
CA HIS A 501 -24.86 -5.35 23.05
C HIS A 501 -24.78 -6.45 24.11
N ARG A 502 -25.80 -6.59 24.96
CA ARG A 502 -25.99 -7.85 25.68
C ARG A 502 -26.53 -8.87 24.69
N SER A 503 -25.80 -9.96 24.50
CA SER A 503 -26.34 -11.15 23.85
C SER A 503 -27.58 -11.58 24.63
N GLY A 504 -28.74 -11.61 23.97
CA GLY A 504 -29.94 -12.20 24.55
C GLY A 504 -29.69 -13.67 24.88
N LEU A 505 -30.24 -14.14 26.01
CA LEU A 505 -30.34 -15.59 26.27
C LEU A 505 -31.49 -16.13 25.43
N GLY A 506 -31.22 -17.01 24.46
CA GLY A 506 -32.23 -17.61 23.57
C GLY A 506 -32.62 -16.72 22.38
N ASP A 507 -33.88 -16.80 21.94
CA ASP A 507 -34.46 -16.03 20.81
C ASP A 507 -34.73 -14.53 21.13
N GLN A 508 -34.22 -14.01 22.27
CA GLN A 508 -34.41 -12.61 22.60
C GLN A 508 -33.45 -11.71 21.80
N PRO A 509 -33.95 -10.61 21.21
CA PRO A 509 -33.10 -9.67 20.50
C PRO A 509 -32.06 -9.07 21.44
N PRO A 510 -30.83 -8.79 20.95
CA PRO A 510 -29.78 -8.22 21.77
C PRO A 510 -30.22 -6.88 22.38
N THR A 511 -30.09 -6.75 23.70
CA THR A 511 -30.43 -5.49 24.39
C THR A 511 -29.23 -4.55 24.33
N VAL A 512 -29.43 -3.34 23.80
CA VAL A 512 -28.40 -2.29 23.74
C VAL A 512 -28.25 -1.66 25.12
N LEU A 513 -27.03 -1.62 25.64
CA LEU A 513 -26.70 -0.90 26.87
C LEU A 513 -26.20 0.50 26.52
N TYR A 514 -26.87 1.52 27.04
CA TYR A 514 -26.43 2.91 26.93
C TYR A 514 -25.70 3.34 28.20
N ALA A 515 -24.65 4.14 28.05
CA ALA A 515 -24.02 4.82 29.17
C ALA A 515 -24.66 6.20 29.39
N GLU A 516 -24.89 6.54 30.65
CA GLU A 516 -25.15 7.93 31.03
C GLU A 516 -23.89 8.78 30.81
N MET A 517 -24.09 10.06 30.50
CA MET A 517 -22.98 11.01 30.43
C MET A 517 -22.41 11.21 31.84
N PRO A 518 -21.08 11.41 31.99
CA PRO A 518 -20.50 11.73 33.29
C PRO A 518 -21.19 12.96 33.89
N PRO A 519 -21.52 12.96 35.20
CA PRO A 519 -22.09 14.14 35.85
C PRO A 519 -21.10 15.31 35.76
N VAL A 520 -21.62 16.50 35.49
CA VAL A 520 -20.82 17.73 35.37
C VAL A 520 -21.14 18.66 36.53
N GLU A 521 -20.13 19.06 37.28
CA GLU A 521 -20.21 20.09 38.32
C GLU A 521 -19.53 21.38 37.83
N ILE A 522 -20.21 22.51 37.92
CA ILE A 522 -19.63 23.84 37.66
C ILE A 522 -19.23 24.47 38.99
N VAL A 523 -17.93 24.68 39.19
CA VAL A 523 -17.39 25.29 40.42
C VAL A 523 -16.97 26.74 40.17
N ASP A 524 -17.47 27.67 40.99
CA ASP A 524 -17.01 29.06 40.97
C ASP A 524 -15.70 29.20 41.77
N MET A 525 -14.58 29.28 41.05
CA MET A 525 -13.25 29.42 41.67
C MET A 525 -13.08 30.71 42.49
N ARG A 526 -13.94 31.73 42.30
CA ARG A 526 -13.92 32.93 43.14
C ARG A 526 -14.49 32.63 44.52
N GLN A 527 -15.46 31.73 44.63
CA GLN A 527 -16.01 31.30 45.91
C GLN A 527 -15.02 30.40 46.65
N GLU A 528 -14.33 29.50 45.94
CA GLU A 528 -13.22 28.72 46.49
C GLU A 528 -12.13 29.62 47.08
N LEU A 529 -11.73 30.67 46.34
CA LEU A 529 -10.74 31.64 46.82
C LEU A 529 -11.22 32.41 48.06
N ARG A 530 -12.49 32.87 48.08
CA ARG A 530 -13.08 33.52 49.26
C ARG A 530 -13.16 32.58 50.47
N ALA A 531 -13.37 31.30 50.24
CA ALA A 531 -13.38 30.26 51.26
C ALA A 531 -11.96 29.79 51.68
N GLY A 532 -10.91 30.43 51.17
CA GLY A 532 -9.51 30.17 51.56
C GLY A 532 -8.78 29.14 50.70
N ASN A 533 -9.43 28.54 49.69
CA ASN A 533 -8.76 27.64 48.74
C ASN A 533 -8.01 28.46 47.66
N ARG A 534 -6.67 28.45 47.74
CA ARG A 534 -5.79 29.18 46.81
C ARG A 534 -5.23 28.31 45.69
N SER A 535 -5.64 27.04 45.62
CA SER A 535 -5.22 26.10 44.59
C SER A 535 -5.85 26.44 43.24
N ILE A 536 -5.20 26.02 42.16
CA ILE A 536 -5.79 26.05 40.81
C ILE A 536 -6.93 25.04 40.66
N LEU A 537 -7.04 24.05 41.56
CA LEU A 537 -8.09 23.03 41.55
C LEU A 537 -9.10 23.29 42.68
N SER A 538 -10.39 23.13 42.39
CA SER A 538 -11.45 23.14 43.40
C SER A 538 -11.26 22.02 44.42
N ARG A 539 -11.87 22.16 45.61
CA ARG A 539 -11.81 21.08 46.62
C ARG A 539 -12.55 19.83 46.16
N SER A 540 -13.67 20.00 45.45
CA SER A 540 -14.41 18.89 44.81
C SER A 540 -13.52 18.11 43.84
N LEU A 541 -12.86 18.80 42.89
CA LEU A 541 -11.97 18.14 41.93
C LEU A 541 -10.77 17.46 42.61
N GLN A 542 -10.19 18.08 43.64
CA GLN A 542 -9.10 17.44 44.40
C GLN A 542 -9.56 16.17 45.10
N ALA A 543 -10.74 16.17 45.72
CA ALA A 543 -11.29 14.98 46.37
C ALA A 543 -11.53 13.85 45.36
N GLU A 544 -12.12 14.17 44.21
CA GLU A 544 -12.37 13.19 43.14
C GLU A 544 -11.06 12.62 42.57
N LEU A 545 -10.04 13.47 42.33
CA LEU A 545 -8.71 13.01 41.88
C LEU A 545 -8.08 12.07 42.90
N VAL A 546 -8.10 12.42 44.20
CA VAL A 546 -7.58 11.55 45.26
C VAL A 546 -8.33 10.22 45.29
N SER A 547 -9.66 10.23 45.17
CA SER A 547 -10.47 9.01 45.16
C SER A 547 -10.25 8.12 43.93
N THR A 548 -9.85 8.70 42.80
CA THR A 548 -9.64 7.98 41.54
C THR A 548 -8.22 7.40 41.42
N PHE A 549 -7.22 8.10 41.98
CA PHE A 549 -5.82 7.68 41.91
C PHE A 549 -5.36 6.80 43.08
N GLN A 550 -6.15 6.71 44.15
CA GLN A 550 -6.01 5.73 45.22
C GLN A 550 -6.75 4.44 44.87
#